data_AF-A0A7V9KB15-F1
#
_entry.id   AF-A0A7V9KB15-F1
#
_cell.length_a   1.000
_cell.length_b   1.000
_cell.length_c   1.000
_cell.angle_alpha   90.00
_cell.angle_beta   90.00
_cell.angle_gamma   90.00
#
_symmetry.space_group_name_H-M   'P 1'
#
loop_
_entity.id
_entity.type
_entity.pdbx_description
1 polymer ?
#
loop_
_entity_poly.entity_id
_entity_poly.type
_entity_poly.pdbx_seq_one_letter_code
_entity_poly.pdbx_strand_id
1 'polypeptide(L)'
;MCGECASRHAGSERFCPTCGIPLVFARGHGERVAPLTERRERARKVKRQYSEGRLIRVASARHQAEAEMLSQMLLEEGVASVVRRSGGFDVPDFLAAGPRDIMVAESGVDIARDVLRVEPPANGGAVRSVRSGRPLWVQAFAVTMIAVVIAATAAGVMLAVLG
;
A
#
# COMPACT_ATOMS: atom_id res chain seq x y z
N MET A 1 -40.81 -7.23 9.62
CA MET A 1 -41.50 -8.19 10.53
C MET A 1 -40.85 -8.04 11.88
N CYS A 2 -41.62 -8.04 12.96
CA CYS A 2 -41.07 -7.97 14.31
C CYS A 2 -40.43 -9.31 14.70
N GLY A 3 -39.20 -9.30 15.22
CA GLY A 3 -38.48 -10.53 15.60
C GLY A 3 -39.04 -11.23 16.83
N GLU A 4 -39.76 -10.49 17.69
CA GLU A 4 -40.26 -10.99 18.97
C GLU A 4 -41.73 -11.42 18.88
N CYS A 5 -42.62 -10.52 18.48
CA CYS A 5 -44.06 -10.80 18.40
C CYS A 5 -44.55 -11.21 17.01
N ALA A 6 -43.63 -11.40 16.05
CA ALA A 6 -43.89 -11.87 14.68
C ALA A 6 -44.88 -11.02 13.85
N SER A 7 -45.29 -9.83 14.32
CA SER A 7 -46.21 -8.96 13.60
C SER A 7 -45.58 -8.36 12.35
N ARG A 8 -46.40 -8.18 11.30
CA ARG A 8 -46.00 -7.48 10.07
C ARG A 8 -46.24 -5.98 10.25
N HIS A 9 -45.29 -5.18 9.80
CA HIS A 9 -45.27 -3.73 9.96
C HIS A 9 -44.99 -3.06 8.62
N ALA A 10 -45.53 -1.85 8.43
CA ALA A 10 -45.24 -1.04 7.26
C ALA A 10 -43.77 -0.58 7.26
N GLY A 11 -43.21 -0.36 6.07
CA GLY A 11 -41.80 0.00 5.93
C GLY A 11 -41.41 1.40 6.45
N SER A 12 -42.38 2.20 6.90
CA SER A 12 -42.16 3.49 7.55
C SER A 12 -41.97 3.39 9.07
N GLU A 13 -42.37 2.27 9.69
CA GLU A 13 -42.25 2.06 11.13
C GLU A 13 -40.83 1.60 11.49
N ARG A 14 -40.19 2.29 12.45
CA ARG A 14 -38.84 1.95 12.93
C ARG A 14 -38.85 1.01 14.13
N PHE A 15 -39.91 1.03 14.92
CA PHE A 15 -40.08 0.24 16.15
C PHE A 15 -41.44 -0.44 16.16
N CYS A 16 -41.52 -1.62 16.76
CA CYS A 16 -42.78 -2.31 16.92
C CYS A 16 -43.63 -1.58 17.98
N PRO A 17 -44.85 -1.11 17.66
CA PRO A 17 -45.73 -0.48 18.65
C PRO A 17 -46.17 -1.44 19.77
N THR A 18 -46.10 -2.75 19.56
CA THR A 18 -46.54 -3.76 20.54
C THR A 18 -45.48 -4.08 21.58
N CYS A 19 -44.22 -4.26 21.17
CA CYS A 19 -43.13 -4.73 22.03
C CYS A 19 -41.93 -3.78 22.09
N GLY A 20 -41.95 -2.66 21.37
CA GLY A 20 -40.95 -1.60 21.45
C GLY A 20 -39.60 -1.89 20.79
N ILE A 21 -39.37 -3.10 20.27
CA ILE A 21 -38.08 -3.45 19.65
C ILE A 21 -37.91 -2.85 18.24
N PRO A 22 -36.66 -2.61 17.80
CA PRO A 22 -36.38 -2.13 16.46
C PRO A 22 -36.88 -3.12 15.40
N LEU A 23 -37.67 -2.63 14.45
CA LEU A 23 -38.12 -3.43 13.33
C LEU A 23 -36.96 -3.59 12.34
N VAL A 24 -36.53 -4.83 12.14
CA VAL A 24 -35.59 -5.15 11.05
C VAL A 24 -36.42 -5.41 9.80
N PHE A 25 -36.08 -4.74 8.70
CA PHE A 25 -36.60 -5.13 7.40
C PHE A 25 -36.14 -6.55 7.15
N ALA A 26 -37.09 -7.49 7.08
CA ALA A 26 -36.83 -8.78 6.48
C ALA A 26 -36.51 -8.47 5.02
N ARG A 27 -35.22 -8.24 4.71
CA ARG A 27 -34.75 -8.24 3.33
C ARG A 27 -35.27 -9.54 2.77
N GLY A 28 -36.14 -9.45 1.77
CA GLY A 28 -36.80 -10.62 1.22
C GLY A 28 -35.72 -11.68 0.95
N HIS A 29 -35.96 -12.91 1.37
CA HIS A 29 -35.04 -14.06 1.18
C HIS A 29 -34.80 -14.41 -0.31
N GLY A 30 -35.12 -13.49 -1.23
CA GLY A 30 -34.92 -13.58 -2.68
C GLY A 30 -34.40 -12.28 -3.32
N GLU A 31 -34.13 -11.22 -2.55
CA GLU A 31 -33.35 -10.09 -3.08
C GLU A 31 -31.90 -10.57 -3.19
N ARG A 32 -31.52 -11.03 -4.38
CA ARG A 32 -30.14 -11.34 -4.73
C ARG A 32 -29.32 -10.08 -4.49
N VAL A 33 -28.71 -9.99 -3.31
CA VAL A 33 -27.62 -9.05 -3.04
C VAL A 33 -26.66 -9.27 -4.19
N ALA A 34 -26.51 -8.25 -5.06
CA ALA A 34 -25.62 -8.36 -6.21
C ALA A 34 -24.28 -8.89 -5.71
N PRO A 35 -23.69 -9.91 -6.38
CA PRO A 35 -22.45 -10.52 -5.93
C PRO A 35 -21.43 -9.42 -5.67
N LEU A 36 -20.84 -9.45 -4.48
CA LEU A 36 -19.82 -8.47 -4.13
C LEU A 36 -18.66 -8.65 -5.10
N THR A 37 -18.09 -7.55 -5.58
CA THR A 37 -16.85 -7.64 -6.34
C THR A 37 -15.76 -8.17 -5.42
N GLU A 38 -14.84 -8.99 -5.94
CA GLU A 38 -13.73 -9.55 -5.14
C GLU A 38 -12.98 -8.47 -4.34
N ARG A 39 -12.81 -7.29 -4.94
CA ARG A 39 -12.18 -6.13 -4.29
C ARG A 39 -12.90 -5.71 -3.01
N ARG A 40 -14.24 -5.75 -3.01
CA ARG A 40 -15.08 -5.42 -1.85
C ARG A 40 -15.00 -6.49 -0.77
N GLU A 41 -14.93 -7.75 -1.16
CA GLU A 41 -14.77 -8.86 -0.22
C GLU A 41 -13.42 -8.79 0.51
N ARG A 42 -12.33 -8.56 -0.24
CA ARG A 42 -10.99 -8.35 0.34
C ARG A 42 -10.95 -7.16 1.29
N ALA A 43 -11.55 -6.03 0.92
CA ALA A 43 -11.58 -4.84 1.76
C ALA A 43 -12.29 -5.06 3.11
N ARG A 44 -13.26 -6.00 3.20
CA ARG A 44 -13.94 -6.32 4.46
C ARG A 44 -13.10 -7.14 5.42
N LYS A 45 -12.11 -7.90 4.93
CA LYS A 45 -11.19 -8.67 5.77
C LYS A 45 -10.19 -7.77 6.52
N VAL A 46 -9.91 -6.60 5.97
CA VAL A 46 -8.94 -5.65 6.54
C VAL A 46 -9.42 -5.10 7.89
N LYS A 47 -8.63 -5.32 8.94
CA LYS A 47 -8.84 -4.76 10.27
C LYS A 47 -8.21 -3.37 10.33
N ARG A 48 -9.02 -2.36 10.65
CA ARG A 48 -8.58 -0.95 10.73
C ARG A 48 -7.38 -0.77 11.67
N GLN A 49 -7.39 -1.47 12.80
CA GLN A 49 -6.33 -1.41 13.82
C GLN A 49 -4.92 -1.84 13.33
N TYR A 50 -4.83 -2.56 12.20
CA TYR A 50 -3.56 -2.98 11.60
C TYR A 50 -3.23 -2.22 10.30
N SER A 51 -3.96 -1.15 10.01
CA SER A 51 -3.88 -0.40 8.75
C SER A 51 -3.41 1.05 8.95
N GLU A 52 -2.90 1.38 10.13
CA GLU A 52 -2.50 2.73 10.53
C GLU A 52 -0.98 2.89 10.62
N GLY A 53 -0.49 4.09 10.29
CA GLY A 53 0.93 4.46 10.37
C GLY A 53 1.68 4.35 9.05
N ARG A 54 3.02 4.35 9.13
CA ARG A 54 3.88 4.30 7.93
C ARG A 54 4.00 2.88 7.40
N LEU A 55 4.31 2.76 6.11
CA LEU A 55 4.60 1.46 5.49
C LEU A 55 6.00 0.98 5.90
N ILE A 56 6.06 -0.19 6.53
CA ILE A 56 7.27 -0.85 6.99
C ILE A 56 7.42 -2.17 6.24
N ARG A 57 8.65 -2.47 5.82
CA ARG A 57 8.96 -3.73 5.15
C ARG A 57 9.02 -4.86 6.16
N VAL A 58 8.25 -5.92 5.93
CA VAL A 58 8.19 -7.09 6.83
C VAL A 58 8.79 -8.34 6.20
N ALA A 59 8.73 -8.49 4.88
CA ALA A 59 9.29 -9.63 4.19
C ALA A 59 9.75 -9.26 2.77
N SER A 60 10.54 -10.14 2.16
CA SER A 60 10.93 -10.08 0.74
C SER A 60 10.57 -11.41 0.09
N ALA A 61 9.78 -11.36 -0.97
CA ALA A 61 9.47 -12.49 -1.83
C ALA A 61 10.44 -12.53 -3.02
N ARG A 62 10.71 -13.72 -3.55
CA ARG A 62 11.61 -13.93 -4.69
C ARG A 62 10.95 -13.63 -6.02
N HIS A 63 9.63 -13.79 -6.12
CA HIS A 63 8.86 -13.57 -7.34
C HIS A 63 7.42 -13.13 -7.03
N GLN A 64 6.69 -12.72 -8.07
CA GLN A 64 5.31 -12.21 -7.97
C GLN A 64 4.37 -13.20 -7.27
N ALA A 65 4.40 -14.48 -7.66
CA ALA A 65 3.49 -15.49 -7.10
C ALA A 65 3.69 -15.69 -5.58
N GLU A 66 4.93 -15.64 -5.09
CA GLU A 66 5.23 -15.73 -3.66
C GLU A 66 4.75 -14.47 -2.92
N ALA A 67 4.93 -13.29 -3.51
CA ALA A 67 4.43 -12.05 -2.94
C ALA A 67 2.90 -12.02 -2.82
N GLU A 68 2.18 -12.56 -3.81
CA GLU A 68 0.73 -12.69 -3.79
C GLU A 68 0.26 -13.70 -2.74
N MET A 69 0.92 -14.85 -2.64
CA MET A 69 0.65 -15.85 -1.60
C MET A 69 0.80 -15.26 -0.19
N LEU A 70 1.95 -14.61 0.09
CA LEU A 70 2.20 -14.00 1.40
C LEU A 70 1.22 -12.86 1.71
N SER A 71 0.82 -12.10 0.68
CA SER A 71 -0.19 -11.04 0.84
C SER A 71 -1.58 -11.60 1.15
N GLN A 72 -1.95 -12.75 0.58
CA GLN A 72 -3.21 -13.40 0.92
C GLN A 72 -3.20 -13.93 2.35
N MET A 73 -2.10 -14.54 2.79
CA MET A 73 -1.96 -14.99 4.18
C MET A 73 -2.15 -13.83 5.18
N LEU A 74 -1.52 -12.69 4.93
CA LEU A 74 -1.70 -11.49 5.75
C LEU A 74 -3.15 -10.96 5.72
N LEU A 75 -3.80 -11.03 4.55
CA LEU A 75 -5.17 -10.57 4.38
C LEU A 75 -6.17 -11.43 5.15
N GLU A 76 -5.96 -12.75 5.25
CA GLU A 76 -6.79 -13.64 6.06
C GLU A 76 -6.73 -13.27 7.55
N GLU A 77 -5.59 -12.78 8.02
CA GLU A 77 -5.41 -12.28 9.39
C GLU A 77 -5.92 -10.83 9.58
N GLY A 78 -6.31 -10.21 8.47
CA GLY A 78 -6.85 -8.85 8.41
C GLY A 78 -5.79 -7.75 8.35
N VAL A 79 -4.54 -8.10 8.02
CA VAL A 79 -3.45 -7.15 7.82
C VAL A 79 -3.39 -6.74 6.34
N ALA A 80 -3.58 -5.46 6.05
CA ALA A 80 -3.42 -4.94 4.70
C ALA A 80 -1.93 -4.86 4.32
N SER A 81 -1.56 -5.40 3.16
CA SER A 81 -0.21 -5.34 2.62
C SER A 81 -0.14 -4.61 1.27
N VAL A 82 1.04 -4.06 0.99
CA VAL A 82 1.39 -3.47 -0.30
C VAL A 82 2.65 -4.17 -0.82
N VAL A 83 2.56 -4.75 -2.01
CA VAL A 83 3.70 -5.35 -2.71
C VAL A 83 4.42 -4.27 -3.51
N ARG A 84 5.72 -4.10 -3.26
CA ARG A 84 6.58 -3.17 -4.00
C ARG A 84 7.70 -3.94 -4.69
N ARG A 85 8.14 -3.48 -5.86
CA ARG A 85 9.40 -3.97 -6.45
C ARG A 85 10.57 -3.55 -5.58
N SER A 86 11.45 -4.50 -5.27
CA SER A 86 12.67 -4.20 -4.52
C SER A 86 13.58 -3.28 -5.34
N GLY A 87 14.12 -2.24 -4.70
CA GLY A 87 15.00 -1.28 -5.38
C GLY A 87 16.29 -1.93 -5.89
N GLY A 88 16.82 -1.44 -7.02
CA GLY A 88 18.08 -1.93 -7.59
C GLY A 88 17.96 -3.08 -8.60
N PHE A 89 16.74 -3.54 -8.90
CA PHE A 89 16.47 -4.62 -9.86
C PHE A 89 15.60 -4.17 -11.05
N ASP A 90 15.87 -2.96 -11.58
CA ASP A 90 15.06 -2.30 -12.63
C ASP A 90 15.67 -2.50 -14.04
N VAL A 91 15.99 -3.75 -14.38
CA VAL A 91 16.41 -4.16 -15.73
C VAL A 91 15.21 -4.84 -16.40
N PRO A 92 14.94 -4.59 -17.70
CA PRO A 92 13.79 -5.16 -18.41
C PRO A 92 13.60 -6.67 -18.22
N ASP A 93 14.70 -7.43 -18.17
CA ASP A 93 14.68 -8.89 -17.99
C ASP A 93 14.21 -9.35 -16.59
N PHE A 94 14.27 -8.49 -15.57
CA PHE A 94 13.85 -8.81 -14.19
C PHE A 94 12.44 -8.30 -13.84
N LEU A 95 11.72 -7.67 -14.77
CA LEU A 95 10.40 -7.10 -14.50
C LEU A 95 9.34 -8.17 -14.15
N ALA A 96 9.51 -9.39 -14.70
CA ALA A 96 8.61 -10.53 -14.48
C ALA A 96 9.04 -11.43 -13.30
N ALA A 97 10.33 -11.51 -12.98
CA ALA A 97 10.89 -12.49 -12.03
C ALA A 97 11.69 -11.89 -10.86
N GLY A 98 11.75 -10.56 -10.73
CA GLY A 98 12.54 -9.91 -9.69
C GLY A 98 11.90 -9.93 -8.29
N PRO A 99 12.73 -9.80 -7.24
CA PRO A 99 12.29 -9.82 -5.85
C PRO A 99 11.32 -8.68 -5.53
N ARG A 100 10.41 -8.94 -4.59
CA ARG A 100 9.34 -8.04 -4.17
C ARG A 100 9.36 -7.84 -2.67
N ASP A 101 9.31 -6.58 -2.24
CA ASP A 101 9.16 -6.21 -0.85
C ASP A 101 7.67 -6.23 -0.45
N ILE A 102 7.37 -6.86 0.67
CA ILE A 102 6.05 -6.85 1.29
C ILE A 102 6.04 -5.81 2.40
N MET A 103 5.17 -4.82 2.24
CA MET A 103 5.04 -3.68 3.13
C MET A 103 3.71 -3.76 3.88
N VAL A 104 3.71 -3.50 5.18
CA VAL A 104 2.49 -3.39 6.00
C VAL A 104 2.52 -2.06 6.75
N ALA A 105 1.36 -1.62 7.24
CA ALA A 105 1.30 -0.46 8.12
C ALA A 105 2.01 -0.76 9.45
N GLU A 106 2.62 0.25 10.05
CA GLU A 106 3.38 0.17 11.31
C GLU A 106 2.60 -0.54 12.43
N SER A 107 1.31 -0.25 12.55
CA SER A 107 0.39 -0.90 13.51
C SER A 107 0.18 -2.40 13.30
N GLY A 108 0.44 -2.95 12.11
CA GLY A 108 0.27 -4.36 11.76
C GLY A 108 1.57 -5.16 11.72
N VAL A 109 2.72 -4.56 12.02
CA VAL A 109 4.04 -5.20 11.84
C VAL A 109 4.21 -6.44 12.72
N ASP A 110 3.79 -6.37 13.98
CA ASP A 110 4.01 -7.47 14.93
C ASP A 110 3.20 -8.71 14.54
N ILE A 111 1.92 -8.51 14.21
CA ILE A 111 1.05 -9.58 13.68
C ILE A 111 1.61 -10.11 12.35
N ALA A 112 2.03 -9.23 11.44
CA ALA A 112 2.58 -9.67 10.16
C ALA A 112 3.82 -10.56 10.32
N ARG A 113 4.71 -10.24 11.27
CA ARG A 113 5.91 -11.05 11.55
C ARG A 113 5.54 -12.41 12.14
N ASP A 114 4.58 -12.45 13.05
CA ASP A 114 4.11 -13.70 13.65
C ASP A 114 3.48 -14.64 12.60
N VAL A 115 2.62 -14.08 11.74
CA VAL A 115 1.93 -14.83 10.68
C VAL A 115 2.90 -15.38 9.64
N LEU A 116 3.87 -14.57 9.23
CA LEU A 116 4.81 -14.98 8.19
C LEU A 116 5.90 -15.92 8.72
N ARG A 117 6.21 -15.88 10.03
CA ARG A 117 7.34 -16.60 10.64
C ARG A 117 8.65 -16.40 9.86
N VAL A 118 8.81 -15.24 9.24
CA VAL A 118 9.99 -14.89 8.45
C VAL A 118 10.92 -14.06 9.33
N GLU A 119 12.20 -14.43 9.41
CA GLU A 119 13.23 -13.58 10.02
C GLU A 119 13.19 -12.17 9.41
N PRO A 120 13.30 -11.11 10.22
CA PRO A 120 13.29 -9.74 9.72
C PRO A 120 14.33 -9.59 8.61
N PRO A 121 13.96 -9.00 7.45
CA PRO A 121 14.90 -8.89 6.35
C PRO A 121 16.11 -8.08 6.82
N ALA A 122 17.33 -8.54 6.50
CA ALA A 122 18.59 -7.98 7.00
C ALA A 122 18.73 -6.45 6.83
N ASN A 123 17.98 -5.86 5.89
CA ASN A 123 17.84 -4.40 5.75
C ASN A 123 16.49 -3.93 6.33
N GLY A 124 16.30 -4.05 7.64
CA GLY A 124 15.06 -3.72 8.38
C GLY A 124 14.78 -2.21 8.53
N GLY A 125 15.13 -1.39 7.54
CA GLY A 125 14.84 0.05 7.56
C GLY A 125 13.43 0.32 7.09
N ALA A 126 12.64 1.07 7.88
CA ALA A 126 11.47 1.79 7.36
C ALA A 126 11.85 2.40 6.01
N VAL A 127 11.10 2.09 4.95
CA VAL A 127 11.40 2.59 3.62
C VAL A 127 11.15 4.09 3.64
N ARG A 128 12.18 4.85 4.04
CA ARG A 128 12.31 6.25 3.70
C ARG A 128 12.14 6.27 2.19
N SER A 129 11.15 7.03 1.72
CA SER A 129 11.11 7.40 0.31
C SER A 129 12.51 7.84 -0.04
N VAL A 130 13.12 7.16 -1.01
CA VAL A 130 14.38 7.61 -1.59
C VAL A 130 14.03 8.90 -2.32
N ARG A 131 13.96 10.01 -1.58
CA ARG A 131 14.34 11.30 -2.14
C ARG A 131 15.80 11.09 -2.44
N SER A 132 16.08 10.78 -3.70
CA SER A 132 17.43 10.69 -4.24
C SER A 132 18.09 12.05 -4.03
N GLY A 133 18.63 12.28 -2.84
CA GLY A 133 19.62 13.32 -2.63
C GLY A 133 20.75 12.96 -3.57
N ARG A 134 20.91 13.73 -4.66
CA ARG A 134 22.04 13.56 -5.56
C ARG A 134 23.28 13.63 -4.68
N PRO A 135 24.16 12.60 -4.69
CA PRO A 135 25.26 12.56 -3.75
C PRO A 135 26.13 13.81 -3.95
N LEU A 136 26.64 14.37 -2.86
CA LEU A 136 27.29 15.70 -2.86
C LEU A 136 28.42 15.81 -3.89
N TRP A 137 29.11 14.71 -4.20
CA TRP A 137 30.12 14.67 -5.26
C TRP A 137 29.52 14.91 -6.65
N VAL A 138 28.33 14.37 -6.97
CA VAL A 138 27.63 14.62 -8.24
C VAL A 138 27.16 16.08 -8.33
N GLN A 139 26.73 16.69 -7.22
CA GLN A 139 26.41 18.12 -7.18
C GLN A 139 27.65 18.98 -7.38
N ALA A 140 28.78 18.62 -6.76
CA ALA A 140 30.05 19.32 -6.95
C ALA A 140 30.48 19.26 -8.42
N PHE A 141 30.54 18.08 -9.04
CA PHE A 141 30.91 17.94 -10.46
C PHE A 141 30.00 18.74 -11.40
N ALA A 142 28.69 18.73 -11.15
CA ALA A 142 27.74 19.50 -11.96
C ALA A 142 27.98 21.00 -11.85
N VAL A 143 28.21 21.52 -10.63
CA VAL A 143 28.52 22.95 -10.41
C VAL A 143 29.84 23.33 -11.05
N THR A 144 30.88 22.50 -10.90
CA THR A 144 32.20 22.77 -11.50
C THR A 144 32.11 22.81 -13.03
N MET A 145 31.38 21.88 -13.64
CA MET A 145 31.19 21.86 -15.09
C MET A 145 30.45 23.10 -15.60
N ILE A 146 29.40 23.54 -14.90
CA ILE A 146 28.67 24.76 -15.26
C ILE A 146 29.60 25.97 -15.19
N ALA A 147 30.40 26.10 -14.13
CA ALA A 147 31.36 27.20 -13.99
C ALA A 147 32.41 27.23 -15.10
N VAL A 148 32.94 26.06 -15.51
CA VAL A 148 33.90 25.96 -16.62
C VAL A 148 33.29 26.37 -17.95
N VAL A 149 32.06 25.94 -18.24
CA VAL A 149 31.36 26.33 -19.47
C VAL A 149 31.13 27.85 -19.50
N ILE A 150 30.69 28.44 -18.39
CA ILE A 150 30.50 29.90 -18.29
C ILE A 150 31.83 30.64 -18.48
N ALA A 151 32.93 30.15 -17.89
CA ALA A 151 34.24 30.78 -18.06
C ALA A 151 34.74 30.69 -19.50
N ALA A 152 34.59 29.54 -20.15
CA ALA A 152 34.96 29.34 -21.56
C ALA A 152 34.12 30.22 -22.50
N THR A 153 32.81 30.34 -22.29
CA THR A 153 31.97 31.21 -23.11
C THR A 153 32.32 32.69 -22.89
N ALA A 154 32.55 33.13 -21.66
CA ALA A 154 32.96 34.51 -21.37
C ALA A 154 34.32 34.85 -21.99
N ALA A 155 35.30 33.95 -21.90
CA ALA A 155 36.62 34.13 -22.53
C ALA A 155 36.52 34.19 -24.06
N GLY A 156 35.71 33.32 -24.67
CA GLY A 156 35.48 33.33 -26.12
C GLY A 156 34.82 34.62 -26.61
N VAL A 157 33.81 35.11 -25.88
CA VAL A 157 33.14 36.39 -26.19
C VAL A 157 34.12 37.56 -26.06
N MET A 158 34.95 37.58 -25.01
CA MET A 158 35.92 38.66 -24.78
C MET A 158 36.99 38.70 -25.87
N LEU A 159 37.48 37.55 -26.33
CA LEU A 159 38.40 37.45 -27.48
C LEU A 159 37.76 37.93 -28.78
N ALA A 160 36.47 37.66 -29.00
CA ALA A 160 35.75 38.09 -30.21
C ALA A 160 35.43 39.60 -30.23
N VAL A 161 35.42 40.28 -29.08
CA VAL A 161 35.14 41.73 -28.98
C VAL A 161 36.42 42.58 -29.05
N LEU A 162 37.57 42.02 -28.66
CA LEU A 162 38.85 42.73 -28.58
C LEU A 162 39.81 42.48 -29.77
N GLY A 163 39.50 41.51 -30.65
CA GLY A 163 40.25 41.21 -31.87
C GLY A 163 39.53 41.71 -33.11
#